data_AF-A0A3B0P6X7-F1
#
_entry.id   AF-A0A3B0P6X7-F1
#
_cell.length_a   1.000
_cell.length_b   1.000
_cell.length_c   1.000
_cell.angle_alpha   90.00
_cell.angle_beta   90.00
_cell.angle_gamma   90.00
#
_symmetry.space_group_name_H-M   'P 1'
#
loop_
_entity.id
_entity.type
_entity.pdbx_description
1 polymer ?
#
loop_
_entity_poly.entity_id
_entity_poly.type
_entity_poly.pdbx_seq_one_letter_code
_entity_poly.pdbx_strand_id
1 'polypeptide(L)'
;MNYNTKKYSRLNLEKRYQISFLFNVQKESISKIAQTLNIHKSTISRELKRNLDNFGHYFCEVAQQKTNLRKKYRSLFKHHW
;
A
#
# COMPACT_ATOMS: atom_id res chain seq x y z
N MET A 1 -26.90 1.06 -13.47
CA MET A 1 -25.48 1.41 -13.20
C MET A 1 -24.67 0.13 -13.08
N ASN A 2 -23.91 -0.26 -14.12
CA ASN A 2 -23.03 -1.42 -14.05
C ASN A 2 -21.75 -1.04 -13.31
N TYR A 3 -21.68 -1.33 -12.01
CA TYR A 3 -20.45 -1.16 -11.24
C TYR A 3 -19.47 -2.27 -11.62
N ASN A 4 -18.62 -2.00 -12.60
CA ASN A 4 -17.49 -2.88 -12.91
C ASN A 4 -16.58 -2.94 -11.68
N THR A 5 -16.70 -3.99 -10.88
CA THR A 5 -15.93 -4.20 -9.65
C THR A 5 -14.51 -4.57 -10.05
N LYS A 6 -13.68 -3.56 -10.32
CA LYS A 6 -12.24 -3.73 -10.58
C LYS A 6 -11.64 -4.53 -9.42
N LYS A 7 -11.19 -5.76 -9.69
CA LYS A 7 -10.47 -6.58 -8.70
C LYS A 7 -9.12 -5.92 -8.45
N TYR A 8 -9.02 -5.15 -7.37
CA TYR A 8 -7.76 -4.57 -6.94
C TYR A 8 -6.84 -5.69 -6.45
N SER A 9 -5.73 -5.93 -7.16
CA SER A 9 -4.68 -6.80 -6.65
C SER A 9 -4.08 -6.15 -5.39
N ARG A 10 -3.92 -6.96 -4.34
CA ARG A 10 -3.29 -6.48 -3.10
C ARG A 10 -1.79 -6.35 -3.36
N LEU A 11 -1.18 -5.27 -2.87
CA LEU A 11 0.28 -5.12 -2.87
C LEU A 11 0.91 -6.28 -2.07
N ASN A 12 1.63 -7.15 -2.75
CA ASN A 12 2.49 -8.16 -2.16
C ASN A 12 3.80 -7.51 -1.65
N LEU A 13 4.66 -8.30 -1.00
CA LEU A 13 5.91 -7.79 -0.44
C LEU A 13 6.86 -7.25 -1.52
N GLU A 14 6.95 -7.93 -2.67
CA GLU A 14 7.77 -7.49 -3.81
C GLU A 14 7.37 -6.09 -4.31
N LYS A 15 6.08 -5.85 -4.54
CA LYS A 15 5.60 -4.51 -4.92
C LYS A 15 5.89 -3.46 -3.85
N ARG A 16 5.87 -3.84 -2.57
CA ARG A 16 6.24 -2.93 -1.46
C ARG A 16 7.74 -2.61 -1.49
N TYR A 17 8.61 -3.57 -1.80
CA TYR A 17 10.03 -3.31 -2.01
C TYR A 17 10.26 -2.32 -3.15
N GLN A 18 9.60 -2.54 -4.29
CA GLN A 18 9.68 -1.64 -5.44
C GLN A 18 9.25 -0.21 -5.08
N ILE A 19 8.14 -0.05 -4.35
CA ILE A 19 7.68 1.25 -3.86
C ILE A 19 8.71 1.87 -2.91
N SER A 20 9.28 1.11 -1.98
CA SER A 20 10.27 1.60 -1.03
C SER A 20 11.52 2.14 -1.72
N PHE A 21 12.05 1.41 -2.71
CA PHE A 21 13.19 1.86 -3.50
C PHE A 21 12.86 3.15 -4.28
N LEU A 22 11.77 3.15 -5.06
CA LEU A 22 11.42 4.31 -5.89
C LEU A 22 11.10 5.56 -5.05
N PHE A 23 10.44 5.39 -3.91
CA PHE A 23 10.05 6.50 -3.05
C PHE A 23 11.20 7.02 -2.18
N ASN A 24 11.92 6.13 -1.48
CA ASN A 24 12.96 6.56 -0.54
C ASN A 24 14.29 6.90 -1.22
N VAL A 25 14.69 6.12 -2.23
CA VAL A 25 16.02 6.24 -2.85
C VAL A 25 15.94 7.13 -4.09
N GLN A 26 15.06 6.79 -5.03
CA GLN A 26 14.91 7.55 -6.28
C GLN A 26 14.11 8.85 -6.12
N LYS A 27 13.47 9.06 -4.96
CA LYS A 27 12.64 10.23 -4.65
C LYS A 27 11.55 10.51 -5.71
N GLU A 28 11.01 9.45 -6.32
CA GLU A 28 10.00 9.59 -7.36
C GLU A 28 8.65 10.06 -6.79
N SER A 29 7.91 10.81 -7.60
CA SER A 29 6.54 11.19 -7.27
C SER A 29 5.59 10.00 -7.30
N ILE A 30 4.49 10.07 -6.53
CA ILE A 30 3.44 9.04 -6.50
C ILE A 30 2.91 8.72 -7.91
N SER A 31 2.77 9.75 -8.77
CA SER A 31 2.30 9.57 -10.15
C SER A 31 3.30 8.77 -10.99
N LYS A 32 4.60 9.03 -10.83
CA LYS A 32 5.65 8.31 -11.56
C LYS A 32 5.74 6.86 -11.10
N ILE A 33 5.77 6.61 -9.79
CA ILE A 33 5.75 5.25 -9.21
C ILE A 33 4.54 4.46 -9.72
N ALA A 34 3.36 5.09 -9.77
CA ALA A 34 2.14 4.47 -10.27
C ALA A 34 2.27 4.03 -11.74
N GLN A 35 2.86 4.88 -12.59
CA GLN A 35 3.15 4.54 -13.98
C GLN A 35 4.20 3.42 -14.08
N THR A 36 5.33 3.55 -13.38
CA THR A 36 6.45 2.59 -13.41
C THR A 36 6.00 1.19 -13.00
N LEU A 37 5.17 1.08 -11.97
CA LEU A 37 4.72 -0.22 -11.45
C LEU A 37 3.43 -0.73 -12.11
N ASN A 38 2.83 0.06 -12.99
CA ASN A 38 1.49 -0.16 -13.54
C ASN A 38 0.44 -0.40 -12.45
N ILE A 39 0.44 0.47 -11.43
CA ILE A 39 -0.47 0.43 -10.28
C ILE A 39 -1.22 1.74 -10.21
N HIS A 40 -2.52 1.69 -9.89
CA HIS A 40 -3.31 2.90 -9.80
C HIS A 40 -2.76 3.89 -8.76
N LYS A 41 -2.71 5.18 -9.11
CA LYS A 41 -2.18 6.27 -8.26
C LYS A 41 -2.80 6.28 -6.86
N SER A 42 -4.10 6.04 -6.74
CA SER A 42 -4.79 6.00 -5.43
C SER A 42 -4.39 4.80 -4.58
N THR A 43 -3.87 3.72 -5.17
CA THR A 43 -3.34 2.58 -4.42
C THR A 43 -2.01 2.94 -3.79
N ILE A 44 -1.09 3.56 -4.55
CA ILE A 44 0.21 4.03 -4.04
C ILE A 44 0.01 5.11 -2.96
N SER A 45 -0.86 6.09 -3.21
CA SER A 45 -1.15 7.14 -2.22
C SER A 45 -1.71 6.58 -0.90
N ARG A 46 -2.69 5.67 -0.96
CA ARG A 46 -3.24 5.03 0.25
C ARG A 46 -2.21 4.15 0.96
N GLU A 47 -1.34 3.49 0.20
CA GLU A 47 -0.28 2.67 0.75
C GLU A 47 0.73 3.50 1.54
N LEU A 48 1.24 4.60 0.96
CA LEU A 48 2.17 5.52 1.63
C LEU A 48 1.50 6.18 2.84
N LYS A 49 0.31 6.76 2.68
CA LYS A 49 -0.41 7.44 3.77
C LYS A 49 -0.60 6.55 5.00
N ARG A 50 -0.76 5.23 4.82
CA ARG A 50 -0.98 4.27 5.91
C ARG A 50 0.29 3.77 6.58
N ASN A 51 1.44 3.86 5.91
CA ASN A 51 2.64 3.13 6.33
C ASN A 51 3.93 3.96 6.34
N LEU A 52 3.90 5.24 5.97
CA LEU A 52 4.99 6.17 6.28
C LEU A 52 5.23 6.23 7.79
N ASP A 53 6.49 6.40 8.17
CA ASP A 53 6.87 6.72 9.53
C ASP A 53 6.76 8.23 9.81
N ASN A 54 7.15 8.63 11.01
CA ASN A 54 7.09 10.03 11.44
C ASN A 54 8.13 10.92 10.73
N PHE A 55 9.13 10.32 10.07
CA PHE A 55 10.19 11.02 9.35
C PHE A 55 9.94 11.04 7.83
N GLY A 56 8.83 10.47 7.36
CA GLY A 56 8.47 10.44 5.95
C GLY A 56 9.17 9.32 5.16
N HIS A 57 9.70 8.29 5.81
CA HIS A 57 10.26 7.10 5.18
C HIS A 57 9.25 5.97 5.05
N TYR A 58 9.32 5.23 3.95
CA TYR A 58 8.47 4.07 3.70
C TYR A 58 9.26 2.76 3.82
N PHE A 59 8.98 1.98 4.86
CA PHE A 59 9.61 0.67 5.07
C PHE A 59 8.67 -0.47 4.67
N CYS A 60 9.08 -1.25 3.67
CA CYS A 60 8.25 -2.30 3.06
C CYS A 60 7.87 -3.42 4.05
N GLU A 61 8.81 -3.87 4.89
CA GLU A 61 8.61 -4.92 5.88
C GLU A 61 7.61 -4.51 6.96
N VAL A 62 7.76 -3.29 7.49
CA VAL A 62 6.82 -2.70 8.45
C VAL A 62 5.42 -2.58 7.84
N ALA A 63 5.33 -2.15 6.58
CA ALA A 63 4.06 -2.03 5.87
C ALA A 63 3.38 -3.41 5.66
N GLN A 64 4.18 -4.46 5.38
CA GLN A 64 3.70 -5.84 5.28
C GLN A 64 3.23 -6.37 6.64
N GLN A 65 4.00 -6.16 7.71
CA GLN A 65 3.64 -6.53 9.08
C GLN A 65 2.32 -5.86 9.49
N LYS A 66 2.20 -4.53 9.31
CA LYS A 66 0.95 -3.78 9.57
C LYS A 66 -0.23 -4.35 8.77
N THR A 67 -0.01 -4.77 7.52
CA THR A 67 -1.04 -5.41 6.69
C THR A 67 -1.45 -6.77 7.23
N ASN A 68 -0.50 -7.58 7.69
CA ASN A 68 -0.77 -8.88 8.30
C ASN A 68 -1.54 -8.72 9.62
N LEU A 69 -1.16 -7.77 10.47
CA LEU A 69 -1.86 -7.45 11.72
C LEU A 69 -3.31 -7.02 11.43
N ARG A 70 -3.53 -6.10 10.49
CA ARG A 70 -4.89 -5.69 10.09
C ARG A 70 -5.74 -6.88 9.62
N LYS A 71 -5.16 -7.83 8.88
CA LYS A 71 -5.87 -9.04 8.47
C LYS A 71 -6.18 -9.94 9.67
N LYS A 72 -5.21 -10.15 10.57
CA LYS A 72 -5.36 -10.96 11.79
C LYS A 72 -6.48 -10.42 12.68
N TYR A 73 -6.49 -9.11 12.92
CA TYR A 73 -7.46 -8.47 13.81
C TYR A 73 -8.80 -8.13 13.12
N ARG A 74 -8.91 -8.25 11.79
CA ARG A 74 -10.16 -8.01 11.07
C ARG A 74 -11.31 -8.88 11.59
N SER A 75 -11.02 -10.11 12.01
CA SER A 75 -12.04 -11.01 12.56
C SER A 75 -12.55 -10.58 13.94
N LEU A 76 -11.70 -9.92 14.75
CA LEU A 76 -12.09 -9.51 16.11
C LEU A 76 -13.12 -8.38 16.12
N PHE A 77 -13.17 -7.55 15.07
CA PHE A 77 -14.09 -6.43 14.96
C PHE A 77 -15.36 -6.74 14.13
N LYS A 78 -15.62 -8.02 13.78
CA LYS A 78 -16.78 -8.40 12.95
C LYS A 78 -18.10 -8.57 13.72
N HIS A 79 -18.08 -8.63 15.05
CA HIS A 79 -19.26 -9.01 15.87
C HIS A 79 -19.56 -8.01 17.01
N HIS A 80 -19.42 -6.71 16.76
CA HIS A 80 -19.83 -5.67 17.72
C HIS A 80 -20.86 -4.74 17.07
N TRP A 81 -22.05 -5.27 16.81
CA TRP A 81 -23.29 -4.54 16.50
C TRP A 81 -24.47 -5.39 16.95
#